data_AF-A0AAN8J097-F1
#
_entry.id   AF-A0AAN8J097-F1
#
_cell.length_a   1.000
_cell.length_b   1.000
_cell.length_c   1.000
_cell.angle_alpha   90.00
_cell.angle_beta   90.00
_cell.angle_gamma   90.00
#
_symmetry.space_group_name_H-M   'P 1'
#
loop_
_entity.id
_entity.type
_entity.pdbx_description
1 polymer ?
#
loop_
_entity_poly.entity_id
_entity_poly.type
_entity_poly.pdbx_seq_one_letter_code
_entity_poly.pdbx_strand_id
1 'polypeptide(L)'
;MKHLKLCSDIRSTVANAFYIIESVVEKKEVKDAVFEEAQKYCRPDAILVTNTSSIRLVDLLPSVREHSRRFAGLHFFNPVPVMKLVEVISTPETS
;
A
#
# COMPACT_ATOMS: atom_id res chain seq x y z
N MET A 1 -5.35 14.00 -17.47
CA MET A 1 -5.11 12.54 -17.36
C MET A 1 -3.85 12.04 -18.09
N LYS A 2 -2.92 12.91 -18.52
CA LYS A 2 -1.70 12.47 -19.25
C LYS A 2 -0.73 11.60 -18.42
N HIS A 3 -0.84 11.64 -17.09
CA HIS A 3 -0.01 10.88 -16.15
C HIS A 3 -0.77 9.73 -15.47
N LEU A 4 -2.01 9.44 -15.90
CA LEU A 4 -2.79 8.34 -15.36
C LEU A 4 -2.84 7.21 -16.38
N LYS A 5 -2.37 6.03 -15.98
CA LYS A 5 -2.52 4.80 -16.74
C LYS A 5 -3.38 3.86 -15.93
N LEU A 6 -4.47 3.37 -16.54
CA LEU A 6 -5.31 2.34 -15.95
C LEU A 6 -4.73 0.97 -16.30
N CYS A 7 -4.67 0.10 -15.31
CA CYS A 7 -4.23 -1.28 -15.43
C CYS A 7 -5.24 -2.18 -14.71
N SER A 8 -5.43 -3.40 -15.18
CA SER A 8 -6.39 -4.37 -14.62
C SER A 8 -5.73 -5.52 -13.87
N ASP A 9 -4.39 -5.56 -13.82
CA ASP A 9 -3.60 -6.57 -13.12
C ASP A 9 -2.55 -5.92 -12.22
N ILE A 10 -2.20 -6.59 -11.11
CA ILE A 10 -1.26 -6.05 -10.12
C ILE A 10 0.15 -5.98 -10.69
N ARG A 11 0.61 -7.03 -11.39
CA ARG A 11 1.96 -7.13 -11.93
C ARG A 11 2.34 -5.91 -12.78
N SER A 12 1.53 -5.58 -13.80
CA SER A 12 1.80 -4.46 -14.70
C SER A 12 1.68 -3.10 -13.99
N THR A 13 0.91 -3.04 -12.91
CA THR A 13 0.73 -1.85 -12.07
C THR A 13 1.96 -1.56 -11.21
N VAL A 14 2.53 -2.58 -10.57
CA VAL A 14 3.58 -2.39 -9.54
C VAL A 14 5.01 -2.55 -10.05
N ALA A 15 5.23 -3.19 -11.20
CA ALA A 15 6.56 -3.62 -11.64
C ALA A 15 7.62 -2.50 -11.70
N ASN A 16 7.22 -1.27 -12.01
CA ASN A 16 8.12 -0.11 -12.09
C ASN A 16 7.82 0.95 -11.02
N ALA A 17 6.90 0.68 -10.10
CA ALA A 17 6.47 1.65 -9.10
C ALA A 17 7.45 1.70 -7.92
N PHE A 18 7.89 2.90 -7.57
CA PHE A 18 8.65 3.15 -6.34
C PHE A 18 7.74 3.34 -5.12
N TYR A 19 6.52 3.82 -5.33
CA TYR A 19 5.55 4.09 -4.28
C TYR A 19 4.22 3.44 -4.63
N ILE A 20 3.75 2.53 -3.78
CA ILE A 20 2.55 1.74 -4.00
C ILE A 20 1.58 2.06 -2.86
N ILE A 21 0.41 2.62 -3.21
CA ILE A 21 -0.66 2.92 -2.25
C ILE A 21 -1.78 1.92 -2.46
N GLU A 22 -2.02 1.08 -1.47
CA GLU A 22 -3.14 0.15 -1.43
C GLU A 22 -4.37 0.87 -0.84
N SER A 23 -5.49 0.85 -1.57
CA SER A 23 -6.77 1.41 -1.14
C SER A 23 -7.95 0.57 -1.66
N VAL A 24 -7.85 -0.76 -1.52
CA VAL A 24 -8.94 -1.71 -1.78
C VAL A 24 -9.93 -1.75 -0.61
N VAL A 25 -10.97 -2.57 -0.74
CA VAL A 25 -11.99 -2.78 0.29
C VAL A 25 -11.35 -3.11 1.64
N GLU A 26 -11.94 -2.59 2.72
CA GLU A 26 -11.47 -2.75 4.09
C GLU A 26 -11.77 -4.17 4.62
N LYS A 27 -11.07 -5.16 4.05
CA LYS A 27 -11.08 -6.57 4.45
C LYS A 27 -9.65 -7.08 4.47
N LYS A 28 -9.22 -7.63 5.60
CA LYS A 28 -7.83 -8.04 5.81
C LYS A 28 -7.36 -9.03 4.76
N GLU A 29 -8.17 -10.04 4.46
CA GLU A 29 -7.85 -11.11 3.53
C GLU A 29 -7.63 -10.59 2.10
N VAL A 30 -8.39 -9.55 1.72
CA VAL A 30 -8.25 -8.92 0.40
C VAL A 30 -6.96 -8.09 0.34
N LYS A 31 -6.65 -7.32 1.39
CA LYS A 31 -5.40 -6.55 1.45
C LYS A 31 -4.18 -7.45 1.47
N ASP A 32 -4.22 -8.54 2.26
CA ASP A 32 -3.14 -9.53 2.30
C ASP A 32 -2.89 -10.13 0.91
N ALA A 33 -3.95 -10.57 0.21
CA ALA A 33 -3.81 -11.10 -1.14
C ALA A 33 -3.20 -10.08 -2.12
N VAL A 34 -3.60 -8.82 -2.04
CA VAL A 34 -3.03 -7.72 -2.84
C VAL A 34 -1.55 -7.51 -2.53
N PHE A 35 -1.16 -7.50 -1.25
CA PHE A 35 0.23 -7.31 -0.85
C PHE A 35 1.11 -8.49 -1.21
N GLU A 36 0.64 -9.71 -1.01
CA GLU A 36 1.35 -10.93 -1.40
C GLU A 36 1.59 -10.99 -2.92
N GLU A 37 0.62 -10.55 -3.73
CA GLU A 37 0.80 -10.46 -5.18
C GLU A 37 1.71 -9.30 -5.56
N ALA A 38 1.54 -8.12 -4.96
CA ALA A 38 2.36 -6.94 -5.25
C ALA A 38 3.84 -7.20 -4.94
N GLN A 39 4.14 -7.81 -3.79
CA GLN A 39 5.50 -8.12 -3.36
C GLN A 39 6.26 -9.06 -4.33
N LYS A 40 5.55 -9.92 -5.08
CA LYS A 40 6.17 -10.81 -6.09
C LYS A 40 6.69 -10.05 -7.31
N TYR A 41 6.14 -8.87 -7.59
CA TYR A 41 6.38 -8.15 -8.84
C TYR A 41 6.93 -6.75 -8.65
N CYS A 42 6.76 -6.14 -7.47
CA CYS A 42 7.27 -4.81 -7.20
C CYS A 42 8.79 -4.82 -7.11
N ARG A 43 9.37 -3.63 -7.21
CA ARG A 43 10.81 -3.45 -7.07
C ARG A 43 11.23 -3.77 -5.63
N PRO A 44 12.45 -4.30 -5.40
CA PRO A 44 12.96 -4.55 -4.03
C PRO A 44 13.10 -3.30 -3.16
N ASP A 45 13.16 -2.12 -3.79
CA ASP A 45 13.26 -0.82 -3.13
C ASP A 45 11.92 -0.06 -3.07
N ALA A 46 10.81 -0.71 -3.44
CA ALA A 46 9.49 -0.10 -3.40
C ALA A 46 9.05 0.19 -1.96
N ILE A 47 8.35 1.31 -1.79
CA ILE A 47 7.64 1.66 -0.56
C ILE A 47 6.19 1.22 -0.73
N LEU A 48 5.73 0.39 0.20
CA LEU A 48 4.36 -0.13 0.22
C LEU A 48 3.61 0.58 1.34
N VAL A 49 2.50 1.23 1.01
CA VAL A 49 1.63 1.84 2.02
C VAL A 49 0.19 1.45 1.85
N THR A 50 -0.56 1.39 2.95
CA THR A 50 -2.00 1.13 2.95
C THR A 50 -2.78 2.36 3.43
N ASN A 51 -3.89 2.65 2.76
CA ASN A 51 -4.89 3.63 3.18
C ASN A 51 -5.94 3.02 4.15
N THR A 52 -5.58 1.96 4.89
CA THR A 52 -6.50 1.33 5.86
C THR A 52 -6.94 2.31 6.94
N SER A 53 -8.21 2.22 7.34
CA SER A 53 -8.79 3.07 8.39
C SER A 53 -8.91 2.33 9.74
N SER A 54 -8.90 0.99 9.74
CA SER A 54 -9.22 0.19 10.93
C SER A 54 -8.39 -1.08 11.12
N ILE A 55 -7.75 -1.59 10.06
CA ILE A 55 -6.92 -2.78 10.16
C ILE A 55 -5.58 -2.36 10.77
N ARG A 56 -5.14 -3.07 11.80
CA ARG A 56 -3.85 -2.78 12.45
C ARG A 56 -2.73 -3.14 11.49
N LEU A 57 -1.78 -2.22 11.27
CA LEU A 57 -0.67 -2.45 10.34
C LEU A 57 0.17 -3.68 10.69
N VAL A 58 0.34 -3.97 11.98
CA VAL A 58 1.08 -5.15 12.44
C VAL A 58 0.48 -6.47 11.95
N ASP A 59 -0.84 -6.50 11.70
CA ASP A 59 -1.53 -7.69 11.20
C ASP A 59 -1.31 -7.91 9.69
N LEU A 60 -0.85 -6.87 8.97
CA LEU A 60 -0.52 -6.92 7.53
C LEU A 60 0.97 -7.19 7.28
N LEU A 61 1.84 -7.08 8.29
CA LEU A 61 3.29 -7.33 8.13
C LEU A 61 3.64 -8.67 7.46
N PRO A 62 2.95 -9.80 7.73
CA PRO A 62 3.26 -11.06 7.07
C PRO A 62 3.11 -11.02 5.54
N SER A 63 2.15 -10.26 5.01
CA SER A 63 1.92 -10.16 3.56
C SER A 63 2.90 -9.22 2.85
N VAL A 64 3.69 -8.44 3.60
CA VAL A 64 4.72 -7.52 3.10
C VAL A 64 6.11 -7.82 3.65
N ARG A 65 6.38 -9.07 4.05
CA ARG A 65 7.60 -9.46 4.78
C ARG A 65 8.92 -8.99 4.16
N GLU A 66 9.08 -9.06 2.83
CA GLU A 66 10.31 -8.65 2.14
C GLU A 66 10.49 -7.12 2.10
N HIS A 67 9.40 -6.38 2.32
CA HIS A 67 9.35 -4.93 2.33
C HIS A 67 8.93 -4.36 3.68
N SER A 68 9.01 -5.13 4.77
CA SER A 68 8.45 -4.74 6.07
C SER A 68 9.05 -3.43 6.60
N ARG A 69 10.34 -3.20 6.35
CA ARG A 69 11.03 -1.93 6.65
C ARG A 69 10.53 -0.75 5.83
N ARG A 70 10.00 -1.01 4.63
CA ARG A 70 9.43 -0.03 3.70
C ARG A 70 7.90 -0.07 3.68
N PHE A 71 7.29 -0.56 4.76
CA PHE A 71 5.85 -0.64 4.92
C PHE A 71 5.33 0.36 5.95
N ALA A 72 4.25 1.05 5.64
CA ALA A 72 3.59 2.00 6.54
C ALA A 72 2.09 2.18 6.22
N GLY A 73 1.36 2.82 7.13
CA GLY A 73 0.03 3.36 6.86
C GLY A 73 0.12 4.79 6.31
N LEU A 74 -0.66 5.06 5.28
CA LEU A 74 -0.83 6.39 4.69
C LEU A 74 -2.33 6.66 4.52
N HIS A 75 -2.97 7.11 5.59
CA HIS A 75 -4.42 7.24 5.67
C HIS A 75 -4.87 8.65 5.23
N PHE A 76 -5.62 8.69 4.13
CA PHE A 76 -6.24 9.87 3.54
C PHE A 76 -7.68 10.04 4.00
N PHE A 77 -8.08 11.29 4.19
CA PHE A 77 -9.45 11.64 4.56
C PHE A 77 -10.30 11.95 3.32
N ASN A 78 -11.56 11.52 3.33
CA ASN A 78 -12.48 11.78 2.23
C ASN A 78 -13.21 13.13 2.40
N PRO A 79 -13.36 13.93 1.33
CA PRO A 79 -12.88 13.69 -0.05
C PRO A 79 -11.38 13.99 -0.23
N VAL A 80 -10.64 13.01 -0.77
CA VAL A 80 -9.16 13.06 -0.90
C VAL A 80 -8.62 14.35 -1.55
N PRO A 81 -9.21 14.90 -2.63
CA PRO A 81 -8.67 16.11 -3.27
C PRO A 81 -8.84 17.40 -2.46
N VAL A 82 -9.70 17.40 -1.43
CA VAL A 82 -10.07 18.60 -0.66
C VAL A 82 -9.47 18.56 0.75
N MET A 83 -9.31 17.36 1.32
CA MET A 83 -8.75 17.19 2.65
C MET A 83 -7.24 17.45 2.65
N LYS A 84 -6.77 18.16 3.67
CA LYS A 84 -5.35 18.55 3.82
C LYS A 84 -4.56 17.61 4.75
N LEU A 85 -5.27 16.76 5.50
CA LEU A 85 -4.67 15.87 6.48
C LEU A 85 -4.35 14.53 5.85
N VAL A 86 -3.17 14.00 6.21
CA VAL A 86 -2.75 12.63 5.95
C VAL A 86 -2.17 12.10 7.26
N GLU A 87 -2.65 10.95 7.71
CA GLU A 87 -2.09 10.23 8.85
C GLU A 87 -1.00 9.29 8.35
N VAL A 88 0.23 9.47 8.86
CA VAL A 88 1.37 8.59 8.58
C VAL A 88 1.58 7.70 9.80
N ILE A 89 1.43 6.39 9.61
CA ILE A 89 1.42 5.41 10.70
C ILE A 89 2.57 4.44 10.48
N SER A 90 3.48 4.32 11.45
CA SER A 90 4.60 3.40 11.39
C SER A 90 4.32 2.09 12.14
N THR A 91 5.06 1.05 11.76
CA THR A 91 5.26 -0.15 12.58
C THR A 91 6.66 -0.07 13.22
N PRO A 92 6.99 -0.94 14.20
CA PRO A 92 8.35 -1.01 14.73
C PRO A 92 9.44 -1.31 13.68
N GLU A 93 9.08 -1.88 12.53
CA GLU A 93 10.02 -2.24 11.46
C GLU A 93 10.25 -1.08 10.47
N THR A 94 9.31 -0.14 10.37
CA THR A 94 9.31 0.96 9.39
C THR A 94 10.57 1.85 9.55
N SER A 95 11.34 2.05 8.47
CA SER A 95 12.56 2.87 8.45
C SER A 95 12.85 3.53 7.10
#